data_AF-A0A060BX54-F1
#
_entry.id   AF-A0A060BX54-F1
#
_cell.length_a   1.000
_cell.length_b   1.000
_cell.length_c   1.000
_cell.angle_alpha   90.00
_cell.angle_beta   90.00
_cell.angle_gamma   90.00
#
_symmetry.space_group_name_H-M   'P 1'
#
loop_
_entity.id
_entity.type
_entity.pdbx_description
1 polymer ?
#
loop_
_entity_poly.entity_id
_entity_poly.type
_entity_poly.pdbx_seq_one_letter_code
_entity_poly.pdbx_strand_id
1 'polypeptide(L)'
;LKQSLELHKDKLHLTEQQLLVLHHLDSDKHYEGPTIYCITPTYSRYVQKAELTRISQTLKLVPNVHWIVIEDAMEKTDLVRNLISESKLITTHLVAQTAPFEKLKDSVSFKLNRFF
;
A
#
# COMPACT_ATOMS: atom_id res chain seq x y z
N LEU A 1 11.86 -2.77 -27.32
CA LEU A 1 10.87 -3.27 -26.34
C LEU A 1 9.93 -2.17 -25.85
N LYS A 2 10.42 -1.07 -25.25
CA LYS A 2 9.65 0.12 -24.79
C LYS A 2 8.50 0.55 -25.71
N GLN A 3 8.81 0.83 -26.97
CA GLN A 3 7.82 1.29 -27.96
C GLN A 3 6.74 0.25 -28.27
N SER A 4 7.06 -1.04 -28.12
CA SER A 4 6.13 -2.15 -28.34
C SER A 4 5.22 -2.39 -27.13
N LEU A 5 5.73 -2.22 -25.90
CA LEU A 5 4.92 -2.29 -24.67
C LEU A 5 3.94 -1.11 -24.58
N GLU A 6 4.39 0.11 -24.88
CA GLU A 6 3.51 1.29 -24.88
C GLU A 6 2.41 1.19 -25.94
N LEU A 7 2.75 0.70 -27.15
CA LEU A 7 1.80 0.51 -28.24
C LEU A 7 0.71 -0.54 -27.94
N HIS A 8 1.00 -1.50 -27.06
CA HIS A 8 0.11 -2.62 -26.76
C HIS A 8 -0.44 -2.63 -25.33
N LYS A 9 -0.23 -1.56 -24.54
CA LYS A 9 -0.66 -1.51 -23.14
C LYS A 9 -2.15 -1.80 -22.96
N ASP A 10 -2.97 -1.28 -23.86
CA ASP A 10 -4.43 -1.43 -23.85
C ASP A 10 -4.84 -2.87 -24.21
N LYS A 11 -4.08 -3.53 -25.09
CA LYS A 11 -4.29 -4.93 -25.50
C LYS A 11 -3.90 -5.92 -24.42
N LEU A 12 -2.99 -5.53 -23.53
CA LEU A 12 -2.48 -6.36 -22.43
C LEU A 12 -3.31 -6.26 -21.15
N HIS A 13 -4.34 -5.40 -21.12
CA HIS A 13 -5.20 -5.18 -19.95
C HIS A 13 -4.42 -4.96 -18.64
N LEU A 14 -3.27 -4.29 -18.72
CA LEU A 14 -2.41 -4.04 -17.55
C LEU A 14 -3.09 -3.07 -16.58
N THR A 15 -3.02 -3.40 -15.30
CA THR A 15 -3.40 -2.50 -14.22
C THR A 15 -2.44 -1.31 -14.13
N GLU A 16 -2.87 -0.19 -13.56
CA GLU A 16 -2.00 0.98 -13.34
C GLU A 16 -0.74 0.62 -12.54
N GLN A 17 -0.86 -0.29 -11.57
CA GLN A 17 0.26 -0.81 -10.78
C GLN A 17 1.28 -1.55 -11.65
N GLN A 18 0.83 -2.40 -12.57
CA GLN A 18 1.73 -3.11 -13.47
C GLN A 18 2.42 -2.15 -14.46
N LEU A 19 1.72 -1.12 -14.94
CA LEU A 19 2.33 -0.08 -15.77
C LEU A 19 3.40 0.71 -15.02
N LEU A 20 3.15 1.04 -13.74
CA LEU A 20 4.14 1.70 -12.88
C LEU A 20 5.39 0.86 -12.65
N VAL A 21 5.22 -0.45 -12.42
CA VAL A 21 6.34 -1.40 -12.30
C VAL A 21 7.14 -1.44 -13.59
N LEU A 22 6.47 -1.57 -14.75
CA LEU A 22 7.15 -1.57 -16.04
C LEU A 22 7.94 -0.27 -16.26
N HIS A 23 7.35 0.89 -15.98
CA HIS A 23 8.05 2.18 -16.07
C HIS A 23 9.28 2.29 -15.16
N HIS A 24 9.23 1.70 -13.97
CA HIS A 24 10.38 1.66 -13.06
C HIS A 24 11.46 0.69 -13.56
N LEU A 25 11.08 -0.50 -14.03
CA LEU A 25 12.03 -1.45 -14.63
C LEU A 25 12.69 -0.87 -15.89
N ASP A 26 11.96 -0.05 -16.63
CA ASP A 26 12.41 0.65 -17.83
C ASP A 26 13.15 1.96 -17.53
N SER A 27 13.09 2.48 -16.29
CA SER A 27 13.80 3.71 -15.94
C SER A 27 15.29 3.42 -15.89
N ASP A 28 16.04 4.07 -16.79
CA ASP A 28 17.52 4.02 -16.79
C ASP A 28 18.13 4.64 -15.52
N LYS A 29 17.29 5.15 -14.60
CA LYS A 29 17.66 5.36 -13.20
C LYS A 29 17.89 4.00 -12.54
N HIS A 30 19.07 3.45 -12.77
CA HIS A 30 19.68 2.55 -11.81
C HIS A 30 19.83 3.34 -10.52
N TYR A 31 18.89 3.15 -9.59
CA TYR A 31 19.18 3.48 -8.22
C TYR A 31 20.29 2.52 -7.79
N GLU A 32 21.50 3.04 -7.68
CA GLU A 32 22.74 2.34 -7.30
C GLU A 32 22.70 1.75 -5.87
N GLY A 33 21.52 1.53 -5.30
CA GLY A 33 21.32 1.10 -3.92
C GLY A 33 20.24 0.04 -3.79
N PRO A 34 20.20 -0.67 -2.64
CA PRO A 34 19.24 -1.73 -2.38
C PRO A 34 17.79 -1.20 -2.40
N THR A 35 16.85 -2.05 -2.78
CA THR A 35 15.42 -1.74 -2.68
C THR A 35 14.98 -1.74 -1.22
N ILE A 36 14.31 -0.67 -0.80
CA ILE A 36 13.74 -0.56 0.55
C ILE A 36 12.30 -1.07 0.51
N TYR A 37 12.02 -2.16 1.23
CA TYR A 37 10.68 -2.69 1.38
C TYR A 37 10.01 -2.07 2.62
N CYS A 38 9.09 -1.13 2.41
CA CYS A 38 8.32 -0.54 3.48
C CYS A 38 7.05 -1.37 3.70
N ILE A 39 6.98 -2.10 4.81
CA ILE A 39 5.83 -2.95 5.16
C ILE A 39 4.92 -2.16 6.11
N THR A 40 3.68 -1.89 5.69
CA THR A 40 2.70 -1.11 6.46
C THR A 40 1.41 -1.92 6.68
N PRO A 41 1.25 -2.58 7.83
CA PRO A 41 -0.05 -3.10 8.24
C PRO A 41 -1.00 -1.94 8.53
N THR A 42 -2.26 -2.07 8.14
CA THR A 42 -3.29 -1.05 8.35
C THR A 42 -4.64 -1.71 8.58
N TYR A 43 -5.56 -1.01 9.23
CA TYR A 43 -6.92 -1.49 9.48
C TYR A 43 -7.90 -0.32 9.37
N SER A 44 -9.17 -0.63 9.12
CA SER A 44 -10.20 0.39 8.93
C SER A 44 -10.47 1.20 10.20
N ARG A 45 -10.22 2.51 10.11
CA ARG A 45 -10.52 3.51 11.14
C ARG A 45 -10.67 4.89 10.50
N TYR A 46 -11.31 5.84 11.21
CA TYR A 46 -11.60 7.18 10.66
C TYR A 46 -10.36 7.92 10.13
N VAL A 47 -9.20 7.74 10.76
CA VAL A 47 -7.95 8.43 10.38
C VAL A 47 -7.13 7.66 9.35
N GLN A 48 -7.53 6.46 8.95
CA GLN A 48 -6.72 5.55 8.10
C GLN A 48 -6.25 6.23 6.81
N LYS A 49 -7.17 6.90 6.10
CA LYS A 49 -6.86 7.61 4.85
C LYS A 49 -5.80 8.71 5.08
N ALA A 50 -5.96 9.51 6.13
CA ALA A 50 -5.04 10.61 6.43
C ALA A 50 -3.62 10.11 6.76
N GLU A 51 -3.54 9.02 7.53
CA GLU A 51 -2.26 8.38 7.88
C GLU A 51 -1.55 7.83 6.63
N LEU A 52 -2.27 7.07 5.79
CA LEU A 52 -1.71 6.49 4.57
C LEU A 52 -1.32 7.57 3.55
N THR A 53 -2.08 8.66 3.45
CA THR A 53 -1.73 9.80 2.58
C THR A 53 -0.41 10.43 3.00
N ARG A 54 -0.22 10.69 4.30
CA ARG A 54 1.03 11.29 4.81
C ARG A 54 2.21 10.36 4.58
N ILE A 55 2.04 9.06 4.83
CA ILE A 55 3.06 8.05 4.55
C ILE A 55 3.42 8.02 3.05
N SER A 56 2.43 7.98 2.15
CA SER A 56 2.71 7.92 0.71
C SER A 56 3.46 9.16 0.21
N GLN A 57 3.12 10.34 0.73
CA GLN A 57 3.82 11.59 0.42
C GLN A 57 5.27 11.57 0.89
N THR A 58 5.55 11.02 2.07
CA THR A 58 6.93 10.85 2.57
C THR A 58 7.70 9.83 1.74
N LEU A 59 7.10 8.68 1.43
CA LEU A 59 7.77 7.62 0.66
C LEU A 59 8.10 8.06 -0.78
N LYS A 60 7.33 8.97 -1.38
CA LYS A 60 7.66 9.57 -2.70
C LYS A 60 9.02 10.25 -2.76
N LEU A 61 9.56 10.69 -1.63
CA LEU A 61 10.87 11.33 -1.54
C LEU A 61 12.00 10.30 -1.47
N VAL A 62 11.70 9.04 -1.22
CA VAL A 62 12.68 7.97 -1.02
C VAL A 62 12.94 7.25 -2.37
N PRO A 63 14.18 7.24 -2.84
CA PRO A 63 14.55 6.46 -4.02
C PRO A 63 14.46 4.94 -3.76
N ASN A 64 14.14 4.16 -4.80
CA ASN A 64 14.11 2.69 -4.77
C ASN A 64 13.27 2.09 -3.61
N VAL A 65 12.07 2.63 -3.39
CA VAL A 65 11.15 2.13 -2.36
C VAL A 65 10.03 1.30 -2.97
N HIS A 66 9.75 0.16 -2.35
CA HIS A 66 8.60 -0.69 -2.65
C HIS A 66 7.68 -0.72 -1.44
N TRP A 67 6.45 -0.22 -1.58
CA TRP A 67 5.51 -0.08 -0.46
C TRP A 67 4.53 -1.26 -0.40
N ILE A 68 4.65 -2.10 0.63
CA ILE A 68 3.77 -3.24 0.85
C ILE A 68 2.72 -2.84 1.88
N VAL A 69 1.47 -2.70 1.45
CA VAL A 69 0.34 -2.33 2.31
C VAL A 69 -0.51 -3.56 2.57
N ILE A 70 -0.70 -3.90 3.84
CA ILE A 70 -1.51 -5.07 4.25
C ILE A 70 -2.70 -4.58 5.06
N GLU A 71 -3.91 -4.79 4.56
CA GLU A 71 -5.13 -4.48 5.30
C GLU A 71 -5.55 -5.65 6.21
N ASP A 72 -5.84 -5.36 7.48
CA ASP A 72 -6.62 -6.23 8.36
C ASP A 72 -8.10 -6.15 7.98
N ALA A 73 -8.43 -6.88 6.91
CA ALA A 73 -9.77 -6.99 6.34
C ALA A 73 -9.92 -8.34 5.62
N MET A 74 -11.16 -8.73 5.33
CA MET A 74 -11.47 -9.90 4.50
C MET A 74 -11.05 -9.68 3.04
N GLU A 75 -11.20 -8.44 2.56
CA GLU A 75 -11.00 -8.05 1.18
C GLU A 75 -10.36 -6.65 1.10
N LYS A 76 -9.79 -6.35 -0.07
CA LYS A 76 -9.12 -5.07 -0.33
C LYS A 76 -10.15 -3.97 -0.44
N THR A 77 -10.04 -2.94 0.40
CA THR A 77 -10.99 -1.84 0.40
C THR A 77 -10.74 -0.89 -0.77
N ASP A 78 -11.81 -0.30 -1.32
CA ASP A 78 -11.69 0.70 -2.39
C ASP A 78 -10.96 1.96 -1.92
N LEU A 79 -11.10 2.31 -0.64
CA LEU A 79 -10.38 3.43 -0.05
C LEU A 79 -8.87 3.26 -0.18
N VAL A 80 -8.34 2.11 0.22
CA VAL A 80 -6.90 1.85 0.17
C VAL A 80 -6.44 1.59 -1.26
N ARG A 81 -7.23 0.87 -2.06
CA ARG A 81 -6.97 0.65 -3.50
C ARG A 81 -6.78 1.98 -4.25
N ASN A 82 -7.71 2.91 -4.09
CA ASN A 82 -7.67 4.19 -4.78
C ASN A 82 -6.50 5.05 -4.30
N LEU A 83 -6.27 5.11 -2.97
CA LEU A 83 -5.15 5.87 -2.41
C LEU A 83 -3.79 5.36 -2.92
N ILE A 84 -3.62 4.05 -2.99
CA ILE A 84 -2.40 3.43 -3.48
C ILE A 84 -2.20 3.71 -4.98
N SER A 85 -3.25 3.64 -5.79
CA SER A 85 -3.19 4.02 -7.22
C SER A 85 -2.75 5.47 -7.40
N GLU A 86 -3.39 6.39 -6.68
CA GLU A 86 -3.09 7.83 -6.70
C GLU A 86 -1.67 8.15 -6.19
N SER A 87 -1.10 7.30 -5.34
CA SER A 87 0.24 7.50 -4.81
C SER A 87 1.32 7.37 -5.88
N LYS A 88 1.10 6.65 -6.98
CA LYS A 88 2.12 6.38 -8.03
C LYS A 88 3.43 5.76 -7.50
N LEU A 89 3.41 5.21 -6.30
CA LEU A 89 4.51 4.41 -5.75
C LEU A 89 4.45 3.01 -6.35
N ILE A 90 5.59 2.33 -6.41
CA ILE A 90 5.57 0.88 -6.63
C ILE A 90 5.01 0.26 -5.35
N THR A 91 3.91 -0.50 -5.48
CA THR A 91 3.29 -1.07 -4.30
C THR A 91 2.88 -2.54 -4.47
N THR A 92 2.62 -3.18 -3.33
CA THR A 92 1.90 -4.44 -3.28
C THR A 92 0.81 -4.30 -2.24
N HIS A 93 -0.44 -4.43 -2.67
CA HIS A 93 -1.60 -4.37 -1.79
C HIS A 93 -2.03 -5.80 -1.42
N LEU A 94 -2.04 -6.12 -0.14
CA LEU A 94 -2.43 -7.42 0.41
C LEU A 94 -3.53 -7.24 1.45
N VAL A 95 -4.16 -8.36 1.81
CA VAL A 95 -5.15 -8.45 2.89
C VAL A 95 -4.82 -9.66 3.76
N ALA A 96 -4.94 -9.50 5.06
CA ALA A 96 -4.80 -10.58 6.02
C ALA A 96 -5.65 -10.23 7.25
N GLN A 97 -6.81 -10.89 7.40
CA GLN A 97 -7.69 -10.67 8.53
C GLN A 97 -7.07 -11.24 9.81
N THR A 98 -6.94 -10.41 10.84
CA THR A 98 -6.56 -10.87 12.19
C THR A 98 -7.68 -11.74 12.74
N ALA A 99 -7.33 -12.92 13.25
CA ALA A 99 -8.33 -13.84 13.77
C ALA A 99 -9.12 -13.19 14.94
N PRO A 100 -10.44 -13.44 15.08
CA PRO A 100 -11.27 -12.76 16.06
C PRO A 100 -10.80 -12.90 17.52
N PHE A 101 -10.10 -14.00 17.84
CA PHE A 101 -9.60 -14.29 19.19
C PHE A 101 -8.27 -13.60 19.52
N GLU A 102 -7.58 -13.04 18.52
CA GLU A 102 -6.29 -12.35 18.68
C GLU A 102 -6.43 -10.83 18.75
N LYS A 103 -7.60 -10.30 18.37
CA LYS A 103 -7.91 -8.87 18.54
C LYS A 103 -7.89 -8.55 20.03
N LEU A 104 -6.83 -7.86 20.47
CA LEU A 104 -6.63 -7.47 21.86
C LEU A 104 -7.90 -6.80 22.41
N LYS A 105 -8.22 -7.19 23.64
CA LYS A 105 -9.47 -6.94 24.36
C LYS A 105 -9.58 -5.47 24.83
N ASP A 106 -9.46 -4.51 23.93
CA ASP A 106 -9.47 -3.07 24.29
C ASP A 106 -10.82 -2.59 24.84
N SER A 107 -11.89 -3.37 24.67
CA SER A 107 -13.23 -3.05 25.18
C SER A 107 -13.47 -3.45 26.64
N VAL A 108 -12.64 -4.31 27.25
CA VAL A 108 -12.83 -4.75 28.65
C VAL A 108 -12.04 -3.89 29.63
N SER A 109 -10.84 -3.44 29.25
CA SER A 109 -10.01 -2.57 30.10
C SER A 109 -10.62 -1.17 30.29
N PHE A 110 -11.26 -0.62 29.27
CA PHE A 110 -11.86 0.73 29.33
C PHE A 110 -13.08 0.84 30.26
N LYS A 111 -13.76 -0.28 30.57
CA LYS A 111 -14.93 -0.28 31.48
C LYS A 111 -14.54 -0.41 32.95
N LEU A 112 -13.40 -1.01 33.28
CA LEU A 112 -12.97 -1.16 34.68
C LEU A 112 -12.38 0.12 35.27
N ASN A 113 -11.78 0.99 34.45
CA ASN A 113 -11.14 2.24 34.93
C ASN A 113 -12.10 3.44 35.05
N ARG A 114 -13.41 3.22 35.01
CA ARG A 114 -14.44 4.29 35.15
C ARG A 114 -15.25 4.19 36.46
N PHE A 115 -14.80 3.36 37.38
CA PHE A 115 -15.39 3.18 38.71
C PHE A 115 -14.34 3.32 39.83
N PHE A 116 -13.53 4.38 39.80
CA PHE A 116 -12.86 4.96 40.97
C PHE A 116 -12.71 6.46 40.76
#